data_AF-A0A8K0FZ95-F1
#
_entry.id   AF-A0A8K0FZ95-F1
#
_cell.length_a   1.000
_cell.length_b   1.000
_cell.length_c   1.000
_cell.angle_alpha   90.00
_cell.angle_beta   90.00
_cell.angle_gamma   90.00
#
_symmetry.space_group_name_H-M   'P 1'
#
loop_
_entity.id
_entity.type
_entity.pdbx_description
1 polymer ?
#
loop_
_entity_poly.entity_id
_entity_poly.type
_entity_poly.pdbx_seq_one_letter_code
_entity_poly.pdbx_strand_id
1 'polypeptide(L)'
;PINATIVIKGELIDTEGTEYYNTANIKVILSIKDGNFTLGGLFGGDETLGRVTNAALNQFSPEVVEALTPALEQLAEEMIMKYMKSFTGSVPYYTIFPKLHNLNKKPNLTVTFKFVLFHKASLIFLLGPMNPTIRIEGELVQVNGVEYYNTINIKVTESIRDLEVTAEGLFGHDEELGRITNHMLNRFSVEITQAATPVLEQFDEKMFMGFMKSFTGSVPYYKIFPRLNNYITN
;
A
#
# COMPACT_ATOMS: atom_id res chain seq x y z
N PRO A 1 12.05 1.17 10.98
CA PRO A 1 11.47 2.22 11.86
C PRO A 1 10.59 3.12 11.02
N ILE A 2 9.44 3.54 11.56
CA ILE A 2 8.51 4.44 10.89
C ILE A 2 8.54 5.76 11.64
N ASN A 3 8.99 6.82 10.98
CA ASN A 3 8.85 8.18 11.48
C ASN A 3 7.65 8.83 10.80
N ALA A 4 6.79 9.48 11.56
CA ALA A 4 5.67 10.25 11.03
C ALA A 4 5.80 11.71 11.43
N THR A 5 5.64 12.61 10.45
CA THR A 5 5.50 14.05 10.66
C THR A 5 4.07 14.45 10.30
N ILE A 6 3.30 14.90 11.27
CA ILE A 6 1.90 15.32 11.06
C ILE A 6 1.83 16.83 11.14
N VAL A 7 1.29 17.47 10.11
CA VAL A 7 1.14 18.91 9.95
C VAL A 7 -0.34 19.23 9.91
N ILE A 8 -0.87 19.82 10.99
CA ILE A 8 -2.29 20.20 11.08
C ILE A 8 -2.42 21.69 10.78
N LYS A 9 -3.35 22.08 9.91
CA LYS A 9 -3.71 23.47 9.61
C LYS A 9 -5.20 23.70 9.85
N GLY A 10 -5.54 24.87 10.36
CA GLY A 10 -6.90 25.22 10.73
C GLY A 10 -7.00 26.67 11.19
N GLU A 11 -8.23 27.05 11.53
CA GLU A 11 -8.61 28.40 11.94
C GLU A 11 -9.46 28.36 13.20
N LEU A 12 -9.60 29.50 13.88
CA LEU A 12 -10.53 29.63 15.00
C LEU A 12 -11.90 30.08 14.49
N ILE A 13 -12.94 29.37 14.92
CA ILE A 13 -14.34 29.74 14.68
C ILE A 13 -14.99 30.09 16.02
N ASP A 14 -15.76 31.17 16.04
CA ASP A 14 -16.57 31.55 17.20
C ASP A 14 -17.96 30.93 17.04
N THR A 15 -18.43 30.23 18.08
CA THR A 15 -19.80 29.74 18.17
C THR A 15 -20.37 30.15 19.52
N GLU A 16 -21.32 31.08 19.51
CA GLU A 16 -22.01 31.60 20.70
C GLU A 16 -21.06 32.15 21.78
N GLY A 17 -19.97 32.81 21.37
CA GLY A 17 -18.97 33.39 22.27
C GLY A 17 -17.93 32.39 22.77
N THR A 18 -17.94 31.15 22.25
CA THR A 18 -16.92 30.14 22.51
C THR A 18 -16.09 29.88 21.25
N GLU A 19 -14.78 30.05 21.35
CA GLU A 19 -13.86 29.75 20.23
C GLU A 19 -13.57 28.25 20.14
N TYR A 20 -13.71 27.68 18.95
CA TYR A 20 -13.35 26.31 18.59
C TYR A 20 -12.27 26.30 17.51
N TYR A 21 -11.45 25.26 17.48
CA TYR A 21 -10.47 25.09 16.40
C TYR A 21 -11.12 24.31 15.25
N ASN A 22 -11.30 24.96 14.10
CA ASN A 22 -11.76 24.31 12.89
C ASN A 22 -10.57 23.77 12.11
N THR A 23 -10.42 22.44 12.10
CA THR A 23 -9.36 21.78 11.35
C THR A 23 -9.69 21.81 9.85
N ALA A 24 -8.88 22.53 9.07
CA ALA A 24 -9.09 22.73 7.64
C ALA A 24 -8.34 21.70 6.78
N ASN A 25 -7.09 21.39 7.15
CA ASN A 25 -6.24 20.48 6.39
C ASN A 25 -5.28 19.75 7.35
N ILE A 26 -5.02 18.47 7.08
CA ILE A 26 -3.96 17.70 7.72
C ILE A 26 -3.09 17.13 6.61
N LYS A 27 -1.78 17.24 6.80
CA LYS A 27 -0.79 16.56 5.98
C LYS A 27 0.02 15.58 6.82
N VAL A 28 0.17 14.36 6.36
CA VAL A 28 1.01 13.34 7.00
C VAL A 28 2.19 13.07 6.09
N ILE A 29 3.39 13.01 6.67
CA ILE A 29 4.61 12.65 5.96
C ILE A 29 5.22 11.47 6.69
N LEU A 30 5.26 10.32 6.02
CA LEU A 30 5.83 9.09 6.55
C LEU A 30 7.26 8.90 6.02
N SER A 31 8.13 8.41 6.88
CA SER A 31 9.47 7.95 6.53
C SER A 31 9.61 6.53 7.06
N ILE A 32 9.42 5.58 6.15
CA ILE A 32 9.48 4.14 6.40
C ILE A 32 10.83 3.66 5.86
N LYS A 33 11.73 3.22 6.74
CA LYS A 33 13.09 2.81 6.34
C LYS A 33 13.13 1.44 5.64
N ASP A 34 12.30 0.52 6.11
CA ASP A 34 12.25 -0.87 5.65
C ASP A 34 10.91 -1.49 6.11
N GLY A 35 10.45 -2.52 5.40
CA GLY A 35 9.20 -3.21 5.65
C GLY A 35 9.37 -4.71 5.45
N ASN A 36 8.74 -5.51 6.33
CA ASN A 36 8.59 -6.94 6.10
C ASN A 36 7.12 -7.19 5.73
N PHE A 37 6.91 -7.73 4.54
CA PHE A 37 5.59 -7.97 3.98
C PHE A 37 5.31 -9.47 4.00
N THR A 38 4.13 -9.85 4.49
CA THR A 38 3.64 -11.22 4.43
C THR A 38 2.24 -11.20 3.83
N LEU A 39 2.10 -11.79 2.65
CA LEU A 39 0.82 -12.07 2.01
C LEU A 39 0.38 -13.49 2.38
N GLY A 40 -0.82 -13.59 2.94
CA GLY A 40 -1.49 -14.86 3.25
C GLY A 40 -2.52 -15.24 2.19
N GLY A 41 -2.82 -16.54 2.06
CA GLY A 41 -3.88 -17.03 1.17
C GLY A 41 -3.56 -17.03 -0.33
N LEU A 42 -2.30 -16.74 -0.70
CA LEU A 42 -1.87 -16.77 -2.09
C LEU A 42 -2.00 -18.17 -2.69
N PHE A 43 -2.32 -18.24 -3.99
CA PHE A 43 -2.35 -19.47 -4.79
C PHE A 43 -3.20 -20.61 -4.19
N GLY A 44 -4.29 -20.27 -3.50
CA GLY A 44 -5.16 -21.27 -2.87
C GLY A 44 -4.53 -21.99 -1.68
N GLY A 45 -3.53 -21.39 -1.03
CA GLY A 45 -2.86 -21.94 0.15
C GLY A 45 -1.60 -22.76 -0.13
N ASP A 46 -1.07 -22.73 -1.36
CA ASP A 46 0.20 -23.38 -1.67
C ASP A 46 1.36 -22.71 -0.91
N GLU A 47 1.89 -23.42 0.09
CA GLU A 47 2.97 -22.91 0.96
C GLU A 47 4.27 -22.64 0.20
N THR A 48 4.55 -23.39 -0.87
CA THR A 48 5.80 -23.23 -1.63
C THR A 48 5.75 -21.96 -2.45
N LEU A 49 4.67 -21.77 -3.22
CA LEU A 49 4.46 -20.56 -4.01
C LEU A 49 4.31 -19.34 -3.11
N GLY A 50 3.54 -19.44 -2.02
CA GLY A 50 3.40 -18.38 -1.03
C GLY A 50 4.75 -17.96 -0.43
N ARG A 51 5.62 -18.90 -0.09
CA ARG A 51 6.97 -18.60 0.44
C ARG A 51 7.85 -17.92 -0.61
N VAL A 52 7.83 -18.37 -1.86
CA VAL A 52 8.63 -17.76 -2.94
C VAL A 52 8.17 -16.34 -3.23
N THR A 53 6.86 -16.11 -3.33
CA THR A 53 6.29 -14.78 -3.55
C THR A 53 6.58 -13.83 -2.40
N ASN A 54 6.45 -14.29 -1.14
CA ASN A 54 6.82 -13.49 0.02
C ASN A 54 8.32 -13.17 0.05
N ALA A 55 9.20 -14.12 -0.31
CA ALA A 55 10.63 -13.86 -0.41
C ALA A 55 10.94 -12.81 -1.49
N ALA A 56 10.27 -12.89 -2.64
CA ALA A 56 10.40 -11.90 -3.70
C ALA A 56 9.90 -10.51 -3.25
N LEU A 57 8.71 -10.41 -2.66
CA LEU A 57 8.18 -9.15 -2.12
C LEU A 57 9.14 -8.48 -1.13
N ASN A 58 9.71 -9.27 -0.22
CA ASN A 58 10.66 -8.76 0.76
C ASN A 58 12.02 -8.42 0.14
N GLN A 59 12.41 -9.04 -0.99
CA GLN A 59 13.61 -8.66 -1.72
C GLN A 59 13.48 -7.27 -2.35
N PHE A 60 12.26 -6.87 -2.74
CA PHE A 60 11.93 -5.55 -3.27
C PHE A 60 11.21 -4.68 -2.24
N SER A 61 11.46 -4.91 -0.95
CA SER A 61 10.78 -4.17 0.12
C SER A 61 10.96 -2.65 0.03
N PRO A 62 12.12 -2.08 -0.39
CA PRO A 62 12.25 -0.63 -0.50
C PRO A 62 11.32 -0.03 -1.56
N GLU A 63 11.22 -0.67 -2.73
CA GLU A 63 10.35 -0.22 -3.82
C GLU A 63 8.87 -0.36 -3.45
N VAL A 64 8.51 -1.45 -2.78
CA VAL A 64 7.13 -1.67 -2.28
C VAL A 64 6.78 -0.62 -1.23
N VAL A 65 7.67 -0.34 -0.28
CA VAL A 65 7.49 0.72 0.72
C VAL A 65 7.33 2.09 0.06
N GLU A 66 8.22 2.45 -0.86
CA GLU A 66 8.18 3.74 -1.56
C GLU A 66 6.85 3.93 -2.29
N ALA A 67 6.38 2.89 -2.95
CA ALA A 67 5.16 2.94 -3.73
C ALA A 67 3.88 2.94 -2.87
N LEU A 68 3.88 2.27 -1.70
CA LEU A 68 2.76 2.27 -0.76
C LEU A 68 2.70 3.52 0.12
N THR A 69 3.82 4.22 0.32
CA THR A 69 3.91 5.35 1.25
C THR A 69 2.87 6.45 0.99
N PRO A 70 2.62 6.91 -0.26
CA PRO A 70 1.61 7.93 -0.53
C PRO A 70 0.19 7.51 -0.13
N ALA A 71 -0.15 6.23 -0.33
CA ALA A 71 -1.45 5.68 0.05
C ALA A 71 -1.63 5.65 1.57
N LEU A 72 -0.57 5.25 2.29
CA LEU A 72 -0.54 5.22 3.75
C LEU A 72 -0.60 6.64 4.34
N GLU A 73 0.06 7.61 3.72
CA GLU A 73 -0.01 9.03 4.09
C GLU A 73 -1.44 9.56 3.93
N GLN A 74 -2.08 9.34 2.77
CA GLN A 74 -3.45 9.77 2.52
C GLN A 74 -4.44 9.14 3.52
N LEU A 75 -4.31 7.83 3.76
CA LEU A 75 -5.13 7.12 4.74
C LEU A 75 -4.98 7.72 6.15
N ALA A 76 -3.74 7.97 6.56
CA ALA A 76 -3.46 8.58 7.86
C ALA A 76 -4.03 10.02 7.95
N GLU A 77 -3.92 10.81 6.88
CA GLU A 77 -4.51 12.15 6.79
C GLU A 77 -6.02 12.12 7.01
N GLU A 78 -6.73 11.23 6.31
CA GLU A 78 -8.19 11.07 6.42
C GLU A 78 -8.62 10.61 7.81
N MET A 79 -7.89 9.65 8.38
CA MET A 79 -8.13 9.16 9.74
C MET A 79 -7.96 10.28 10.76
N ILE A 80 -6.81 10.96 10.77
CA ILE A 80 -6.53 12.05 11.71
C ILE A 80 -7.53 13.18 11.50
N MET A 81 -7.90 13.50 10.26
CA MET A 81 -8.90 14.53 9.96
C MET A 81 -10.26 14.22 10.57
N LYS A 82 -10.71 12.97 10.46
CA LYS A 82 -11.98 12.55 11.06
C LYS A 82 -11.97 12.68 12.58
N TYR A 83 -10.90 12.22 13.23
CA TYR A 83 -10.76 12.37 14.69
C TYR A 83 -10.64 13.84 15.12
N MET A 84 -9.81 14.61 14.42
CA MET A 84 -9.59 16.01 14.73
C MET A 84 -10.88 16.82 14.58
N LYS A 85 -11.65 16.65 13.50
CA LYS A 85 -12.94 17.35 13.36
C LYS A 85 -13.93 16.99 14.46
N SER A 86 -14.01 15.72 14.83
CA SER A 86 -14.87 15.29 15.94
C SER A 86 -14.42 15.87 17.28
N PHE A 87 -13.11 15.93 17.53
CA PHE A 87 -12.56 16.41 18.79
C PHE A 87 -12.61 17.94 18.88
N THR A 88 -12.07 18.65 17.88
CA THR A 88 -11.93 20.10 17.90
C THR A 88 -13.24 20.85 17.68
N GLY A 89 -14.26 20.19 17.13
CA GLY A 89 -15.62 20.73 17.05
C GLY A 89 -16.44 20.60 18.34
N SER A 90 -16.00 19.78 19.30
CA SER A 90 -16.72 19.57 20.57
C SER A 90 -15.97 20.10 21.78
N VAL A 91 -14.69 20.46 21.63
CA VAL A 91 -13.84 20.93 22.73
C VAL A 91 -13.40 22.37 22.44
N PRO A 92 -13.68 23.32 23.35
CA PRO A 92 -13.26 24.70 23.19
C PRO A 92 -11.75 24.85 23.01
N TYR A 93 -11.32 25.78 22.14
CA TYR A 93 -9.92 25.99 21.80
C TYR A 93 -9.02 26.20 23.01
N TYR A 94 -9.48 26.96 24.00
CA TYR A 94 -8.72 27.23 25.22
C TYR A 94 -8.45 25.96 26.05
N THR A 95 -9.27 24.92 25.90
CA THR A 95 -9.10 23.62 26.57
C THR A 95 -8.02 22.80 25.88
N ILE A 96 -7.95 22.86 24.55
CA ILE A 96 -6.98 22.11 23.74
C ILE A 96 -5.60 22.79 23.80
N PHE A 97 -5.55 24.12 23.75
CA PHE A 97 -4.31 24.90 23.70
C PHE A 97 -4.27 26.05 24.72
N PRO A 98 -4.31 25.74 26.04
CA PRO A 98 -4.45 26.75 27.09
C PRO A 98 -3.32 27.79 27.10
N LYS A 99 -2.10 27.39 26.75
CA LYS A 99 -0.94 28.31 26.68
C LYS A 99 -0.95 29.23 25.46
N LEU A 100 -1.64 28.85 24.38
CA LEU A 100 -1.70 29.64 23.15
C LEU A 100 -2.86 30.64 23.16
N HIS A 101 -3.95 30.33 23.84
CA HIS A 101 -5.09 31.24 24.01
C HIS A 101 -4.67 32.58 24.64
N ASN A 102 -3.80 32.52 25.66
CA ASN A 102 -3.32 33.72 26.36
C ASN A 102 -2.39 34.63 25.54
N LEU A 103 -1.98 34.20 24.34
CA LEU A 103 -1.07 34.98 23.48
C LEU A 103 -1.81 35.87 22.47
N ASN A 104 -3.15 35.80 22.41
CA ASN A 104 -4.02 36.62 21.54
C ASN A 104 -3.60 36.68 20.06
N LYS A 105 -2.83 35.67 19.61
CA LYS A 105 -2.48 35.46 18.21
C LYS A 105 -3.49 34.47 17.66
N LYS A 106 -4.19 34.84 16.57
CA LYS A 106 -5.00 33.93 15.75
C LYS A 106 -4.12 33.38 14.62
N PRO A 107 -3.38 32.28 14.77
CA PRO A 107 -2.52 31.82 13.69
C PRO A 107 -3.30 30.82 12.84
N ASN A 108 -2.92 30.73 11.58
CA ASN A 108 -2.91 29.43 10.91
C ASN A 108 -1.97 28.54 11.73
N LEU A 109 -2.53 27.85 12.72
CA LEU A 109 -1.76 27.03 13.65
C LEU A 109 -1.25 25.84 12.85
N THR A 110 0.06 25.76 12.67
CA THR A 110 0.72 24.57 12.13
C THR A 110 1.30 23.79 13.28
N VAL A 111 0.63 22.71 13.68
CA VAL A 111 1.16 21.80 14.70
C VAL A 111 1.91 20.69 14.00
N THR A 112 3.20 20.53 14.33
CA THR A 112 4.03 19.45 13.83
C THR A 112 4.27 18.43 14.92
N PHE A 113 3.72 17.22 14.74
CA PHE A 113 4.03 16.10 15.62
C PHE A 113 5.04 15.19 14.95
N LYS A 114 6.09 14.79 15.67
CA LYS A 114 7.02 13.75 15.23
C LYS A 114 6.86 12.52 16.11
N PHE A 115 6.42 11.44 15.50
CA PHE A 115 6.30 10.13 16.16
C PHE A 115 7.37 9.20 15.62
N VAL A 116 7.92 8.37 16.51
CA VAL A 116 8.71 7.20 16.11
C VAL A 116 7.98 5.97 16.62
N LEU A 117 7.40 5.19 15.70
CA LEU A 117 6.76 3.92 16.02
C LEU A 117 7.86 2.86 16.16
N PHE A 118 7.98 2.22 17.34
CA PHE A 118 9.02 1.22 17.64
C PHE A 118 8.49 -0.15 18.09
N HIS A 119 9.21 -1.17 17.60
CA HIS A 119 9.25 -2.62 17.85
C HIS A 119 8.08 -3.52 17.38
N LYS A 120 8.35 -4.24 16.28
CA LYS A 120 7.62 -5.42 15.77
C LYS A 120 6.11 -5.25 15.57
N ALA A 121 5.72 -4.22 14.84
CA ALA A 121 4.39 -4.19 14.26
C ALA A 121 4.37 -5.06 12.99
N SER A 122 3.37 -5.94 12.87
CA SER A 122 3.11 -6.73 11.68
C SER A 122 1.87 -6.20 11.00
N LEU A 123 1.95 -5.91 9.71
CA LEU A 123 0.77 -5.68 8.88
C LEU A 123 0.56 -6.93 8.03
N ILE A 124 -0.56 -7.59 8.26
CA ILE A 124 -0.99 -8.78 7.52
C ILE A 124 -2.07 -8.31 6.55
N PHE A 125 -1.80 -8.49 5.26
CA PHE A 125 -2.76 -8.22 4.19
C PHE A 125 -3.28 -9.56 3.68
N LEU A 126 -4.58 -9.80 3.84
CA LEU A 126 -5.29 -10.94 3.30
C LEU A 126 -6.06 -10.47 2.07
N LEU A 127 -5.53 -10.80 0.90
CA LEU A 127 -6.16 -10.49 -0.37
C LEU A 127 -7.29 -11.51 -0.62
N GLY A 128 -8.49 -11.01 -0.90
CA GLY A 128 -9.60 -11.82 -1.38
C GLY A 128 -9.34 -12.34 -2.80
N PRO A 129 -10.36 -12.92 -3.46
CA PRO A 129 -10.21 -13.45 -4.81
C PRO A 129 -9.66 -12.41 -5.79
N MET A 130 -8.49 -12.69 -6.35
CA MET A 130 -7.84 -11.87 -7.37
C MET A 130 -8.13 -12.44 -8.76
N ASN A 131 -8.41 -11.56 -9.72
CA ASN A 131 -8.55 -11.93 -11.13
C ASN A 131 -7.49 -11.20 -11.97
N PRO A 132 -6.23 -11.66 -11.99
CA PRO A 132 -5.20 -11.06 -12.80
C PRO A 132 -5.46 -11.36 -14.28
N THR A 133 -5.38 -10.34 -15.12
CA THR A 133 -5.28 -10.48 -16.58
C THR A 133 -3.85 -10.18 -16.98
N ILE A 134 -3.19 -11.15 -17.59
CA ILE A 134 -1.81 -11.05 -18.04
C ILE A 134 -1.80 -11.02 -19.57
N ARG A 135 -1.25 -9.94 -20.13
CA ARG A 135 -1.02 -9.79 -21.57
C ARG A 135 0.48 -9.86 -21.82
N ILE A 136 0.88 -10.83 -22.63
CA ILE A 136 2.27 -11.09 -22.98
C ILE A 136 2.46 -10.73 -24.45
N GLU A 137 3.47 -9.91 -24.73
CA GLU A 137 3.85 -9.51 -26.08
C GLU A 137 5.29 -9.93 -26.35
N GLY A 138 5.54 -10.44 -27.55
CA GLY A 138 6.83 -11.00 -27.90
C GLY A 138 6.90 -11.36 -29.38
N GLU A 139 8.08 -11.82 -29.78
CA GLU A 139 8.43 -12.16 -31.15
C GLU A 139 9.16 -13.50 -31.21
N LEU A 140 9.21 -14.12 -32.39
CA LEU A 140 10.03 -15.31 -32.60
C LEU A 140 11.44 -14.90 -33.00
N VAL A 141 12.44 -15.53 -32.38
CA VAL A 141 13.85 -15.33 -32.68
C VAL A 141 14.52 -16.66 -33.00
N GLN A 142 15.36 -16.67 -34.03
CA GLN A 142 16.15 -17.83 -34.45
C GLN A 142 17.51 -17.81 -33.76
N VAL A 143 17.85 -18.88 -33.05
CA VAL A 143 19.17 -19.09 -32.43
C VAL A 143 19.68 -20.46 -32.83
N ASN A 144 20.75 -20.50 -33.64
CA ASN A 144 21.35 -21.73 -34.16
C ASN A 144 20.36 -22.68 -34.88
N GLY A 145 19.43 -22.12 -35.66
CA GLY A 145 18.42 -22.91 -36.39
C GLY A 145 17.23 -23.34 -35.54
N VAL A 146 17.15 -22.91 -34.28
CA VAL A 146 16.04 -23.22 -33.37
C VAL A 146 15.29 -21.93 -33.03
N GLU A 147 13.95 -21.95 -33.15
CA GLU A 147 13.10 -20.82 -32.80
C GLU A 147 12.79 -20.77 -31.30
N TYR A 148 12.89 -19.57 -30.73
CA TYR A 148 12.53 -19.25 -29.35
C TYR A 148 11.55 -18.08 -29.34
N TYR A 149 10.71 -18.01 -28.30
CA TYR A 149 9.85 -16.85 -28.09
C TYR A 149 10.59 -15.81 -27.26
N ASN A 150 10.90 -14.66 -27.83
CA ASN A 150 11.47 -13.54 -27.12
C ASN A 150 10.35 -12.68 -26.53
N THR A 151 10.18 -12.70 -25.20
CA THR A 151 9.21 -11.84 -24.52
C THR A 151 9.72 -10.40 -24.48
N ILE A 152 8.96 -9.50 -25.09
CA ILE A 152 9.28 -8.07 -25.21
C ILE A 152 8.62 -7.29 -24.08
N ASN A 153 7.33 -7.54 -23.85
CA ASN A 153 6.53 -6.78 -22.90
C ASN A 153 5.54 -7.70 -22.16
N ILE A 154 5.27 -7.39 -20.90
CA ILE A 154 4.21 -8.02 -20.12
C ILE A 154 3.43 -6.89 -19.47
N LYS A 155 2.11 -6.92 -19.63
CA LYS A 155 1.18 -6.05 -18.92
C LYS A 155 0.33 -6.91 -17.99
N VAL A 156 0.27 -6.54 -16.72
CA VAL A 156 -0.60 -7.16 -15.74
C VAL A 156 -1.66 -6.13 -15.36
N THR A 157 -2.90 -6.57 -15.30
CA THR A 157 -4.00 -5.78 -14.72
C THR A 157 -4.72 -6.63 -13.70
N GLU A 158 -4.94 -6.08 -12.51
CA GLU A 158 -5.51 -6.83 -11.41
C GLU A 158 -6.87 -6.28 -10.98
N SER A 159 -7.77 -7.19 -10.63
CA SER A 159 -8.97 -6.86 -9.87
C SER A 159 -8.93 -7.63 -8.56
N ILE A 160 -8.68 -6.89 -7.49
CA ILE A 160 -8.76 -7.37 -6.11
C ILE A 160 -10.16 -7.01 -5.60
N ARG A 161 -10.95 -8.02 -5.24
CA ARG A 161 -12.33 -7.80 -4.79
C ARG A 161 -12.42 -7.33 -3.35
N ASP A 162 -11.64 -7.98 -2.49
CA ASP A 162 -11.66 -7.77 -1.05
C ASP A 162 -10.22 -7.68 -0.55
N LEU A 163 -10.01 -6.85 0.46
CA LEU A 163 -8.77 -6.79 1.21
C LEU A 163 -9.15 -6.75 2.70
N GLU A 164 -8.57 -7.66 3.46
CA GLU A 164 -8.60 -7.60 4.91
C GLU A 164 -7.21 -7.25 5.43
N VAL A 165 -7.15 -6.28 6.32
CA VAL A 165 -5.90 -5.79 6.90
C VAL A 165 -5.94 -6.01 8.40
N THR A 166 -4.93 -6.71 8.91
CA THR A 166 -4.71 -6.89 10.34
C THR A 166 -3.37 -6.29 10.73
N ALA A 167 -3.40 -5.29 11.59
CA ALA A 167 -2.25 -4.75 12.29
C ALA A 167 -2.11 -5.42 13.66
N GLU A 168 -0.98 -6.08 13.89
CA GLU A 168 -0.61 -6.67 15.17
C GLU A 168 0.58 -5.94 15.78
N GLY A 169 0.59 -5.79 17.10
CA GLY A 169 1.69 -5.18 17.84
C GLY A 169 1.88 -3.68 17.61
N LEU A 170 1.00 -3.02 16.84
CA LEU A 170 1.14 -1.62 16.47
C LEU A 170 1.12 -0.65 17.67
N PHE A 171 0.46 -1.07 18.77
CA PHE A 171 0.31 -0.29 20.00
C PHE A 171 0.74 -1.07 21.25
N GLY A 172 1.67 -2.02 21.12
CA GLY A 172 2.12 -2.84 22.24
C GLY A 172 0.97 -3.67 22.85
N HIS A 173 0.58 -3.36 24.08
CA HIS A 173 -0.49 -4.04 24.82
C HIS A 173 -1.84 -3.31 24.80
N ASP A 174 -1.98 -2.21 24.06
CA ASP A 174 -3.24 -1.47 23.94
C ASP A 174 -4.18 -2.15 22.93
N GLU A 175 -4.98 -3.10 23.42
CA GLU A 175 -5.92 -3.89 22.62
C GLU A 175 -7.06 -3.04 22.03
N GLU A 176 -7.50 -2.00 22.74
CA GLU A 176 -8.58 -1.14 22.27
C GLU A 176 -8.12 -0.33 21.06
N LEU A 177 -6.93 0.27 21.14
CA LEU A 177 -6.35 1.04 20.05
C LEU A 177 -5.99 0.15 18.84
N GLY A 178 -5.55 -1.09 19.10
CA GLY A 178 -5.36 -2.12 18.08
C GLY A 178 -6.66 -2.44 17.33
N ARG A 179 -7.75 -2.71 18.07
CA ARG A 179 -9.08 -3.00 17.49
C ARG A 179 -9.62 -1.83 16.67
N ILE A 180 -9.49 -0.60 17.19
CA ILE A 180 -9.94 0.63 16.51
C ILE A 180 -9.18 0.81 15.20
N THR A 181 -7.86 0.60 15.22
CA THR A 181 -7.01 0.68 14.03
C THR A 181 -7.38 -0.38 13.00
N ASN A 182 -7.53 -1.64 13.39
CA ASN A 182 -7.93 -2.71 12.47
C ASN A 182 -9.31 -2.46 11.84
N HIS A 183 -10.28 -1.99 12.62
CA HIS A 183 -11.59 -1.63 12.08
C HIS A 183 -11.47 -0.50 11.03
N MET A 184 -10.58 0.47 11.24
CA MET A 184 -10.34 1.54 10.26
C MET A 184 -9.62 1.03 9.01
N LEU A 185 -8.53 0.27 9.16
CA LEU A 185 -7.82 -0.29 8.00
C LEU A 185 -8.76 -1.10 7.10
N ASN A 186 -9.64 -1.92 7.70
CA ASN A 186 -10.63 -2.69 6.95
C ASN A 186 -11.76 -1.83 6.37
N ARG A 187 -12.10 -0.70 7.01
CA ARG A 187 -13.07 0.25 6.44
C ARG A 187 -12.55 0.93 5.18
N PHE A 188 -11.24 1.15 5.10
CA PHE A 188 -10.57 1.78 3.96
C PHE A 188 -9.91 0.75 3.03
N SER A 189 -10.29 -0.53 3.12
CA SER A 189 -9.64 -1.58 2.37
C SER A 189 -9.76 -1.40 0.86
N VAL A 190 -10.86 -0.82 0.38
CA VAL A 190 -11.07 -0.52 -1.05
C VAL A 190 -10.08 0.55 -1.53
N GLU A 191 -9.92 1.63 -0.79
CA GLU A 191 -9.01 2.73 -1.11
C GLU A 191 -7.55 2.27 -1.03
N ILE A 192 -7.20 1.50 0.01
CA ILE A 192 -5.88 0.88 0.15
C ILE A 192 -5.60 -0.02 -1.05
N THR A 193 -6.57 -0.85 -1.44
CA THR A 193 -6.46 -1.74 -2.59
C THR A 193 -6.23 -0.93 -3.87
N GLN A 194 -7.08 0.06 -4.16
CA GLN A 194 -6.96 0.89 -5.36
C GLN A 194 -5.61 1.60 -5.45
N ALA A 195 -5.06 2.05 -4.32
CA ALA A 195 -3.77 2.71 -4.28
C ALA A 195 -2.60 1.71 -4.41
N ALA A 196 -2.76 0.49 -3.88
CA ALA A 196 -1.76 -0.57 -3.98
C ALA A 196 -1.77 -1.29 -5.35
N THR A 197 -2.91 -1.36 -6.05
CA THR A 197 -3.05 -2.11 -7.30
C THR A 197 -2.00 -1.73 -8.36
N PRO A 198 -1.76 -0.45 -8.69
CA PRO A 198 -0.74 -0.10 -9.68
C PRO A 198 0.67 -0.57 -9.30
N VAL A 199 0.95 -0.66 -8.00
CA VAL A 199 2.24 -1.12 -7.46
C VAL A 199 2.36 -2.64 -7.62
N LEU A 200 1.31 -3.37 -7.24
CA LEU A 200 1.24 -4.82 -7.40
C LEU A 200 1.33 -5.20 -8.88
N GLU A 201 0.62 -4.51 -9.76
CA GLU A 201 0.71 -4.69 -11.21
C GLU A 201 2.14 -4.49 -11.72
N GLN A 202 2.83 -3.41 -11.33
CA GLN A 202 4.22 -3.18 -11.75
C GLN A 202 5.19 -4.23 -11.21
N PHE A 203 4.98 -4.67 -9.97
CA PHE A 203 5.77 -5.71 -9.34
C PHE A 203 5.60 -7.04 -10.08
N ASP A 204 4.35 -7.44 -10.34
CA ASP A 204 4.01 -8.65 -11.06
C ASP A 204 4.53 -8.60 -12.51
N GLU A 205 4.41 -7.46 -13.20
CA GLU A 205 4.99 -7.26 -14.53
C GLU A 205 6.50 -7.55 -14.54
N LYS A 206 7.25 -7.02 -13.57
CA LYS A 206 8.70 -7.27 -13.45
C LYS A 206 8.98 -8.73 -13.14
N MET A 207 8.23 -9.34 -12.22
CA MET A 207 8.40 -10.74 -11.84
C MET A 207 8.13 -11.66 -13.03
N PHE A 208 6.95 -11.55 -13.66
CA PHE A 208 6.57 -12.33 -14.83
C PHE A 208 7.52 -12.09 -15.98
N MET A 209 8.02 -10.87 -16.18
CA MET A 209 9.00 -10.58 -17.23
C MET A 209 10.30 -11.36 -17.01
N GLY A 210 10.82 -11.37 -15.78
CA GLY A 210 12.02 -12.13 -15.42
C GLY A 210 11.81 -13.63 -15.63
N PHE A 211 10.69 -14.17 -15.15
CA PHE A 211 10.33 -15.57 -15.33
C PHE A 211 10.20 -15.94 -16.82
N MET A 212 9.41 -15.18 -17.58
CA MET A 212 9.14 -15.45 -18.99
C MET A 212 10.42 -15.38 -19.81
N LYS A 213 11.26 -14.36 -19.65
CA LYS A 213 12.55 -14.29 -20.36
C LYS A 213 13.45 -15.48 -20.07
N SER A 214 13.52 -15.91 -18.81
CA SER A 214 14.30 -17.09 -18.44
C SER A 214 13.74 -18.37 -19.07
N PHE A 215 12.41 -18.55 -19.02
CA PHE A 215 11.74 -19.74 -19.53
C PHE A 215 11.79 -19.79 -21.06
N THR A 216 11.33 -18.75 -21.74
CA THR A 216 11.19 -18.72 -23.20
C THR A 216 12.51 -18.57 -23.92
N GLY A 217 13.54 -18.01 -23.27
CA GLY A 217 14.91 -18.01 -23.77
C GLY A 217 15.62 -19.37 -23.66
N SER A 218 15.11 -20.28 -22.82
CA SER A 218 15.71 -21.60 -22.58
C SER A 218 14.95 -22.75 -23.25
N VAL A 219 13.68 -22.53 -23.59
CA VAL A 219 12.80 -23.56 -24.14
C VAL A 219 12.43 -23.21 -25.58
N PRO A 220 12.73 -24.07 -26.56
CA PRO A 220 12.33 -23.86 -27.95
C PRO A 220 10.82 -23.66 -28.10
N TYR A 221 10.42 -22.74 -28.99
CA TYR A 221 9.04 -22.32 -29.19
C TYR A 221 8.08 -23.49 -29.45
N TYR A 222 8.49 -24.44 -30.30
CA TYR A 222 7.70 -25.63 -30.63
C TYR A 222 7.42 -26.54 -29.42
N LYS A 223 8.23 -26.47 -28.36
CA LYS A 223 7.99 -27.21 -27.10
C LYS A 223 7.02 -26.47 -26.18
N ILE A 224 7.00 -25.14 -26.25
CA ILE A 224 6.07 -24.31 -25.47
C ILE A 224 4.65 -24.40 -26.07
N PHE A 225 4.55 -24.33 -27.40
CA PHE A 225 3.27 -24.32 -28.12
C PHE A 225 3.19 -25.44 -29.18
N PRO A 226 3.17 -26.71 -28.78
CA PRO A 226 3.26 -27.84 -29.71
C PRO A 226 2.10 -27.93 -30.70
N ARG A 227 0.92 -27.39 -30.35
CA ARG A 227 -0.27 -27.41 -31.22
C ARG A 227 -0.30 -26.31 -32.29
N LEU A 228 0.45 -25.22 -32.10
CA LEU A 228 0.49 -24.13 -33.08
C LEU A 228 1.41 -24.45 -34.26
N ASN A 229 2.38 -25.35 -34.07
CA ASN A 229 3.33 -25.73 -35.10
C ASN A 229 2.69 -26.51 -36.26
N ASN A 230 1.59 -27.24 -36.01
CA ASN A 230 0.88 -28.02 -37.04
C ASN A 230 0.09 -27.16 -38.04
N TYR A 231 -0.07 -25.85 -37.79
CA TYR A 231 -0.80 -24.94 -38.67
C TYR A 231 0.12 -24.11 -39.58
N ILE A 232 1.44 -24.13 -39.37
CA ILE A 232 2.42 -23.34 -40.14
C ILE A 232 3.04 -24.19 -41.27
N THR A 233 2.96 -25.52 -41.19
CA THR A 233 3.56 -26.45 -42.17
C THR A 233 2.61 -26.98 -43.24
N ASN A 234 1.45 -26.35 -43.47
CA ASN A 234 0.55 -26.67 -44.59
C ASN A 234 0.39 -25.49 -45.54
#